data_AF-A0A1I8GTL8-F1
#
_entry.id   AF-A0A1I8GTL8-F1
#
_cell.length_a   1.000
_cell.length_b   1.000
_cell.length_c   1.000
_cell.angle_alpha   90.00
_cell.angle_beta   90.00
_cell.angle_gamma   90.00
#
_symmetry.space_group_name_H-M   'P 1'
#
loop_
_entity.id
_entity.type
_entity.pdbx_description
1 polymer ?
#
loop_
_entity_poly.entity_id
_entity_poly.type
_entity_poly.pdbx_seq_one_letter_code
_entity_poly.pdbx_strand_id
1 'polypeptide(L)'
;MGNRKYYDLMLQDELMRLQHRVADETDVVTVKDFMRLLAVTDETGADMGGKANTWRQLTSQAAPRHTVFRDVFDFLATRRMTQRLQRHLPLLTAMPSSQEVRREQLRVLAEVEAPRLTAEDRQRMAARKQKWHAAEGGGMAGGTSRRSSR
;
A
#
# COMPACT_ATOMS: atom_id res chain seq x y z
N MET A 1 0.24 -10.84 -16.32
CA MET A 1 1.05 -12.07 -16.47
C MET A 1 0.14 -13.27 -16.38
N GLY A 2 0.34 -14.31 -17.21
CA GLY A 2 -0.42 -15.56 -17.12
C GLY A 2 0.09 -16.44 -15.98
N ASN A 3 -0.79 -17.29 -15.42
CA ASN A 3 -0.49 -18.14 -14.25
C ASN A 3 0.78 -18.99 -14.44
N ARG A 4 1.01 -19.53 -15.64
CA ARG A 4 2.17 -20.38 -15.94
C ARG A 4 3.49 -19.63 -15.81
N LYS A 5 3.58 -18.45 -16.43
CA LYS A 5 4.76 -17.56 -16.31
C LYS A 5 5.03 -17.16 -14.86
N TYR A 6 3.98 -16.95 -14.06
CA TYR A 6 4.15 -16.65 -12.63
C TYR A 6 4.83 -17.81 -11.89
N TYR A 7 4.36 -19.05 -12.09
CA TYR A 7 4.96 -20.21 -11.45
C TYR A 7 6.38 -20.49 -11.93
N ASP A 8 6.64 -20.33 -13.24
CA ASP A 8 7.98 -20.49 -13.81
C ASP A 8 8.98 -19.49 -13.17
N LEU A 9 8.56 -18.24 -12.99
CA LEU A 9 9.36 -17.19 -12.35
C LEU A 9 9.60 -17.47 -10.86
N MET A 10 8.58 -17.97 -10.14
CA MET A 10 8.73 -18.38 -8.73
C MET A 10 9.72 -19.54 -8.57
N LEU A 11 9.68 -20.51 -9.49
CA LEU A 11 10.59 -21.65 -9.46
C LEU A 11 12.04 -21.21 -9.74
N GLN A 12 12.22 -20.31 -10.71
CA GLN A 12 13.53 -19.76 -11.03
C GLN A 12 14.13 -18.98 -9.86
N ASP A 13 13.33 -18.15 -9.16
CA ASP A 13 13.80 -17.42 -7.98
C ASP A 13 14.28 -18.38 -6.87
N GLU A 14 13.53 -19.44 -6.58
CA GLU A 14 13.95 -20.40 -5.55
C GLU A 14 15.22 -21.16 -5.93
N LEU A 15 15.36 -21.55 -7.20
CA LEU A 15 16.59 -22.19 -7.69
C LEU A 15 17.79 -21.24 -7.58
N MET A 16 17.62 -19.97 -7.97
CA MET A 16 18.68 -18.96 -7.89
C MET A 16 19.07 -18.66 -6.44
N ARG A 17 18.10 -18.61 -5.52
CA ARG A 17 18.33 -18.42 -4.09
C ARG A 17 19.11 -19.57 -3.46
N LEU A 18 18.87 -20.80 -3.90
CA LEU A 18 19.60 -21.98 -3.43
C LEU A 18 21.03 -22.03 -3.99
N GLN A 19 21.23 -21.59 -5.23
CA GLN A 19 22.54 -21.61 -5.90
C GLN A 19 23.44 -20.45 -5.48
N HIS A 20 22.86 -19.28 -5.20
CA HIS A 20 23.58 -18.05 -4.94
C HIS A 20 23.12 -17.41 -3.64
N ARG A 21 24.09 -16.97 -2.83
CA ARG A 21 23.80 -16.15 -1.67
C ARG A 21 23.33 -14.78 -2.18
N VAL A 22 22.05 -14.48 -1.98
CA VAL A 22 21.46 -13.19 -2.33
C VAL A 22 22.14 -12.14 -1.46
N ALA A 23 22.78 -11.16 -2.09
CA ALA A 23 23.31 -9.99 -1.41
C ALA A 23 22.17 -8.99 -1.26
N ASP A 24 21.73 -8.76 -0.02
CA ASP A 24 20.73 -7.74 0.28
C ASP A 24 21.41 -6.38 0.49
N GLU A 25 20.63 -5.30 0.50
CA GLU A 25 21.13 -3.94 0.81
C GLU A 25 21.88 -3.91 2.15
N THR A 26 21.55 -4.81 3.08
CA THR A 26 22.22 -4.95 4.39
C THR A 26 23.62 -5.57 4.31
N ASP A 27 23.95 -6.26 3.22
CA ASP A 27 25.26 -6.88 2.99
C ASP A 27 26.25 -5.93 2.30
N VAL A 28 25.77 -4.75 1.86
CA VAL A 28 26.57 -3.75 1.17
C VAL A 28 27.26 -2.83 2.16
N VAL A 29 28.56 -3.05 2.35
CA VAL A 29 29.36 -2.30 3.34
C VAL A 29 29.88 -0.96 2.78
N THR A 30 30.02 -0.83 1.45
CA THR A 30 30.61 0.37 0.82
C THR A 30 29.62 1.12 -0.05
N VAL A 31 29.76 2.45 -0.08
CA VAL A 31 28.94 3.34 -0.95
C VAL A 31 29.14 3.00 -2.44
N LYS A 32 30.34 2.54 -2.82
CA LYS A 32 30.65 2.16 -4.20
C LYS A 32 29.85 0.93 -4.64
N ASP A 33 29.79 -0.07 -3.76
CA ASP A 33 29.02 -1.28 -4.01
C ASP A 33 27.51 -0.99 -3.99
N PHE A 34 27.07 -0.04 -3.16
CA PHE A 34 25.68 0.42 -3.14
C PHE A 34 25.27 1.09 -4.45
N MET A 35 26.10 2.00 -4.99
CA MET A 35 25.82 2.60 -6.29
C MET A 35 25.80 1.57 -7.42
N ARG A 36 26.65 0.55 -7.34
CA ARG A 36 26.67 -0.55 -8.33
C ARG A 36 25.42 -1.40 -8.25
N LEU A 37 24.96 -1.72 -7.04
CA LEU A 37 23.71 -2.44 -6.81
C LEU A 37 22.53 -1.65 -7.41
N LEU A 38 22.45 -0.35 -7.11
CA LEU A 38 21.40 0.53 -7.64
C LEU A 38 21.38 0.56 -9.17
N ALA A 39 22.54 0.74 -9.81
CA ALA A 39 22.66 0.72 -11.26
C ALA A 39 22.16 -0.59 -11.86
N VAL A 40 22.55 -1.73 -11.29
CA VAL A 40 22.07 -3.05 -11.73
C VAL A 40 20.56 -3.18 -11.57
N THR A 41 19.99 -2.72 -10.45
CA THR A 41 18.53 -2.77 -10.21
C THR A 41 17.72 -1.81 -11.10
N ASP A 42 18.29 -0.68 -11.51
CA ASP A 42 17.67 0.26 -12.44
C ASP A 42 17.68 -0.29 -13.88
N GLU A 43 18.73 -1.02 -14.27
CA GLU A 43 18.87 -1.63 -15.61
C GLU A 43 18.11 -2.96 -15.75
N THR A 44 17.87 -3.68 -14.64
CA THR A 44 17.16 -4.96 -14.68
C THR A 44 15.66 -4.78 -14.92
N GLY A 45 15.09 -5.65 -15.75
CA GLY A 45 13.64 -5.70 -15.99
C GLY A 45 12.84 -6.12 -14.75
N ALA A 46 11.57 -5.75 -14.71
CA ALA A 46 10.64 -6.10 -13.63
C ALA A 46 10.38 -7.62 -13.51
N ASP A 47 10.64 -8.37 -14.58
CA ASP A 47 10.60 -9.83 -14.67
C ASP A 47 11.80 -10.50 -13.98
N MET A 48 12.93 -9.80 -13.85
CA MET A 48 14.14 -10.31 -13.21
C MET A 48 14.40 -9.71 -11.82
N GLY A 49 13.41 -9.04 -11.22
CA GLY A 49 13.58 -8.44 -9.89
C GLY A 49 14.12 -7.02 -9.89
N GLY A 50 14.17 -6.33 -11.03
CA GLY A 50 14.58 -4.93 -11.09
C GLY A 50 13.63 -3.99 -10.34
N LYS A 51 13.98 -2.71 -10.27
CA LYS A 51 13.31 -1.70 -9.43
C LYS A 51 11.81 -1.55 -9.68
N ALA A 52 11.35 -1.82 -10.90
CA ALA A 52 9.93 -1.79 -11.24
C ALA A 52 9.14 -3.04 -10.77
N ASN A 53 9.80 -4.00 -10.11
CA ASN A 53 9.17 -5.20 -9.58
C ASN A 53 8.44 -4.95 -8.25
N THR A 54 7.28 -4.31 -8.33
CA THR A 54 6.43 -4.01 -7.17
C THR A 54 5.54 -5.17 -6.73
N TRP A 55 5.56 -6.30 -7.45
CA TRP A 55 4.65 -7.43 -7.22
C TRP A 55 5.34 -8.62 -6.54
N ARG A 56 6.68 -8.70 -6.59
CA ARG A 56 7.47 -9.71 -5.84
C ARG A 56 7.99 -9.23 -4.49
N GLN A 57 8.11 -7.92 -4.28
CA GLN A 57 8.51 -7.38 -2.99
C GLN A 57 7.29 -7.26 -2.07
N LEU A 58 7.13 -8.23 -1.16
CA LEU A 58 6.18 -8.13 -0.05
C LEU A 58 6.75 -7.24 1.07
N THR A 59 7.02 -5.98 0.75
CA THR A 59 7.33 -5.00 1.77
C THR A 59 6.02 -4.44 2.31
N SER A 60 5.97 -4.22 3.62
CA SER A 60 4.84 -3.56 4.26
C SER A 60 4.52 -2.23 3.54
N GLN A 61 5.53 -1.50 3.06
CA GLN A 61 5.37 -0.26 2.30
C GLN A 61 4.60 -0.38 0.98
N ALA A 62 4.72 -1.51 0.27
CA ALA A 62 4.02 -1.75 -0.99
C ALA A 62 2.57 -2.23 -0.79
N ALA A 63 2.23 -2.75 0.40
CA ALA A 63 0.88 -3.20 0.71
C ALA A 63 -0.09 -2.02 0.91
N PRO A 64 -1.31 -2.04 0.33
CA PRO A 64 -2.28 -0.98 0.55
C PRO A 64 -2.65 -0.86 2.03
N ARG A 65 -2.58 0.36 2.58
CA ARG A 65 -2.77 0.66 4.02
C ARG A 65 -4.14 0.24 4.58
N HIS A 66 -5.12 0.01 3.73
CA HIS A 66 -6.49 -0.31 4.11
C HIS A 66 -6.86 -1.75 3.76
N THR A 67 -5.91 -2.68 3.81
CA THR A 67 -6.14 -4.13 3.61
C THR A 67 -5.94 -4.91 4.91
N VAL A 68 -6.68 -6.01 5.10
CA VAL A 68 -6.44 -6.93 6.23
C VAL A 68 -5.02 -7.49 6.15
N PHE A 69 -4.51 -7.65 4.92
CA PHE A 69 -3.14 -8.08 4.67
C PHE A 69 -2.10 -7.17 5.35
N ARG A 70 -2.27 -5.84 5.29
CA ARG A 70 -1.38 -4.91 5.99
C ARG A 70 -1.43 -5.09 7.51
N ASP A 71 -2.63 -5.30 8.07
CA ASP A 71 -2.80 -5.53 9.50
C ASP A 71 -2.08 -6.80 9.97
N VAL A 72 -1.97 -7.84 9.13
CA VAL A 72 -1.18 -9.05 9.43
C VAL A 72 0.30 -8.72 9.54
N PHE A 73 0.88 -7.94 8.60
CA PHE A 73 2.28 -7.52 8.69
C PHE A 73 2.53 -6.63 9.90
N ASP A 74 1.62 -5.70 10.17
CA ASP A 74 1.73 -4.81 11.33
C ASP A 74 1.61 -5.61 12.65
N PHE A 75 0.78 -6.66 12.70
CA PHE A 75 0.74 -7.60 13.83
C PHE A 75 2.05 -8.38 13.99
N LEU A 76 2.65 -8.87 12.90
CA LEU A 76 3.93 -9.57 12.97
C LEU A 76 5.05 -8.68 13.51
N ALA A 77 5.06 -7.40 13.11
CA ALA A 77 6.06 -6.43 13.54
C ALA A 77 5.83 -5.92 14.97
N THR A 78 4.58 -5.60 15.35
CA THR A 78 4.25 -4.88 16.59
C THR A 78 3.58 -5.72 17.67
N ARG A 79 3.17 -6.96 17.33
CA ARG A 79 2.34 -7.86 18.16
C ARG A 79 0.98 -7.27 18.57
N ARG A 80 0.53 -6.19 17.94
CA ARG A 80 -0.77 -5.56 18.20
C ARG A 80 -1.81 -6.03 17.20
N MET A 81 -2.92 -6.58 17.70
CA MET A 81 -4.00 -7.08 16.87
C MET A 81 -5.03 -5.99 16.63
N THR A 82 -5.32 -5.68 15.37
CA THR A 82 -6.39 -4.75 15.00
C THR A 82 -7.75 -5.44 15.14
N GLN A 83 -8.80 -4.67 15.46
CA GLN A 83 -10.17 -5.21 15.52
C GLN A 83 -10.61 -5.82 14.18
N ARG A 84 -10.09 -5.29 13.07
CA ARG A 84 -10.35 -5.80 11.72
C ARG A 84 -9.73 -7.18 11.54
N LEU A 85 -8.45 -7.34 11.87
CA LEU A 85 -7.78 -8.64 11.82
C LEU A 85 -8.47 -9.67 12.71
N GLN A 86 -8.92 -9.26 13.91
CA GLN A 86 -9.62 -10.14 14.85
C GLN A 86 -10.95 -10.67 14.29
N ARG A 87 -11.70 -9.88 13.51
CA ARG A 87 -12.96 -10.31 12.88
C ARG A 87 -12.74 -11.37 11.80
N HIS A 88 -11.68 -11.24 11.03
CA HIS A 88 -11.37 -12.16 9.93
C HIS A 88 -10.46 -13.32 10.34
N LEU A 89 -9.91 -13.30 11.56
CA LEU A 89 -9.00 -14.31 12.07
C LEU A 89 -9.51 -15.75 11.89
N PRO A 90 -10.77 -16.09 12.26
CA PRO A 90 -11.25 -17.47 12.16
C PRO A 90 -11.23 -18.01 10.72
N LEU A 91 -11.54 -17.13 9.77
CA LEU A 91 -11.56 -17.45 8.35
C LEU A 91 -10.13 -17.55 7.78
N LEU A 92 -9.21 -16.70 8.25
CA LEU A 92 -7.80 -16.71 7.81
C LEU A 92 -6.99 -17.87 8.39
N THR A 93 -7.33 -18.36 9.58
CA THR A 93 -6.64 -19.49 10.23
C THR A 93 -7.23 -20.85 9.88
N ALA A 94 -8.41 -20.89 9.26
CA ALA A 94 -9.04 -22.14 8.86
C ALA A 94 -8.21 -22.83 7.75
N MET A 95 -8.04 -24.15 7.86
CA MET A 95 -7.43 -24.94 6.80
C MET A 95 -8.31 -24.90 5.54
N PRO A 96 -7.78 -24.47 4.37
CA PRO A 96 -8.57 -24.36 3.16
C PRO A 96 -8.80 -25.74 2.54
N SER A 97 -9.87 -26.41 2.98
CA SER A 97 -10.29 -27.72 2.49
C SER A 97 -10.90 -27.67 1.08
N SER A 98 -11.47 -26.52 0.68
CA SER A 98 -12.05 -26.33 -0.66
C SER A 98 -11.48 -25.09 -1.36
N GLN A 99 -11.57 -25.07 -2.69
CA GLN A 99 -11.15 -23.94 -3.52
C GLN A 99 -11.97 -22.67 -3.23
N GLU A 100 -13.23 -22.84 -2.83
CA GLU A 100 -14.13 -21.74 -2.48
C GLU A 100 -13.68 -21.05 -1.19
N VAL A 101 -13.33 -21.82 -0.16
CA VAL A 101 -12.78 -21.27 1.10
C VAL A 101 -11.47 -20.53 0.82
N ARG A 102 -10.60 -21.09 -0.03
CA ARG A 102 -9.35 -20.42 -0.45
C ARG A 102 -9.62 -19.10 -1.17
N ARG A 103 -10.62 -19.07 -2.07
CA ARG A 103 -11.03 -17.86 -2.78
C ARG A 103 -11.55 -16.80 -1.82
N GLU A 104 -12.35 -17.21 -0.85
CA GLU A 104 -12.91 -16.29 0.14
C GLU A 104 -11.83 -15.73 1.07
N GLN A 105 -10.87 -16.55 1.49
CA GLN A 105 -9.67 -16.10 2.21
C GLN A 105 -8.88 -15.06 1.42
N LEU A 106 -8.62 -15.32 0.14
CA LEU A 106 -7.91 -14.38 -0.74
C LEU A 106 -8.71 -13.10 -0.94
N ARG A 107 -10.04 -13.19 -1.05
CA ARG A 107 -10.93 -12.03 -1.19
C ARG A 107 -10.83 -11.12 0.02
N VAL A 108 -10.92 -11.68 1.23
CA VAL A 108 -10.83 -10.93 2.49
C VAL A 108 -9.45 -10.27 2.67
N LEU A 109 -8.38 -10.93 2.26
CA LEU A 109 -7.03 -10.35 2.29
C LEU A 109 -6.87 -9.20 1.29
N ALA A 110 -7.42 -9.35 0.10
CA ALA A 110 -7.36 -8.37 -0.99
C ALA A 110 -8.38 -7.23 -0.84
N GLU A 111 -9.36 -7.36 0.05
CA GLU A 111 -10.41 -6.38 0.23
C GLU A 111 -9.82 -5.06 0.76
N VAL A 112 -9.85 -4.05 -0.10
CA VAL A 112 -9.52 -2.68 0.26
C VAL A 112 -10.78 -2.08 0.88
N GLU A 113 -10.80 -2.01 2.21
CA GLU A 113 -11.86 -1.26 2.88
C GLU A 113 -11.68 0.22 2.51
N ALA A 114 -12.76 0.86 2.07
CA ALA A 114 -12.74 2.31 1.89
C ALA A 114 -12.26 2.97 3.19
N PRO A 115 -11.42 4.02 3.13
CA PRO A 115 -10.96 4.72 4.32
C PRO A 115 -12.20 5.14 5.11
N ARG A 116 -12.37 4.54 6.30
CA ARG A 116 -13.44 4.92 7.20
C ARG A 116 -13.11 6.34 7.67
N LEU A 117 -13.69 7.33 7.00
CA LEU A 117 -13.67 8.72 7.46
C LEU A 117 -14.12 8.70 8.91
N THR A 118 -13.19 9.00 9.81
CA THR A 118 -13.51 9.08 11.24
C THR A 118 -14.56 10.18 11.45
N ALA A 119 -15.29 10.14 12.56
CA ALA A 119 -16.23 11.21 12.88
C ALA A 119 -15.53 12.59 12.87
N GLU A 120 -14.27 12.63 13.30
CA GLU A 120 -13.41 13.81 13.27
C GLU A 120 -13.07 14.25 11.83
N ASP A 121 -12.75 13.32 10.93
CA ASP A 121 -12.51 13.66 9.52
C ASP A 121 -13.78 14.19 8.85
N ARG A 122 -14.94 13.61 9.18
CA ARG A 122 -16.25 14.12 8.69
C ARG A 122 -16.54 15.51 9.22
N GLN A 123 -16.24 15.78 10.49
CA GLN A 123 -16.37 17.11 11.10
C GLN A 123 -15.40 18.11 10.48
N ARG A 124 -14.13 17.73 10.22
CA ARG A 124 -13.15 18.57 9.52
C ARG A 124 -13.57 18.88 8.10
N MET A 125 -14.11 17.89 7.39
CA MET A 125 -14.64 18.06 6.03
C MET A 125 -15.89 18.96 6.03
N ALA A 126 -16.78 18.81 7.01
CA ALA A 126 -17.95 19.66 7.19
C ALA A 126 -17.56 21.10 7.56
N ALA A 127 -16.61 21.29 8.48
CA ALA A 127 -16.07 22.60 8.86
C ALA A 127 -15.36 23.27 7.68
N ARG A 128 -14.63 22.50 6.87
CA ARG A 128 -14.01 23.00 5.64
C ARG A 128 -15.07 23.44 4.63
N LYS A 129 -16.14 22.66 4.45
CA LYS A 129 -17.25 23.00 3.56
C LYS A 129 -18.02 24.24 4.03
N GLN A 130 -18.25 24.39 5.34
CA GLN A 130 -18.84 25.59 5.94
C GLN A 130 -17.95 26.82 5.75
N LYS A 131 -16.63 26.66 5.92
CA LYS A 131 -15.66 27.73 5.68
C LYS A 131 -15.61 28.16 4.21
N TRP A 132 -15.75 27.22 3.27
CA TRP A 132 -15.89 27.52 1.84
C TRP A 132 -17.18 28.30 1.53
N HIS A 133 -18.33 27.85 2.03
CA HIS A 133 -19.60 28.56 1.82
C HIS A 133 -19.65 29.93 2.52
N ALA A 134 -19.00 30.10 3.68
CA ALA A 134 -18.86 31.39 4.34
C ALA A 134 -17.95 32.37 3.57
N ALA A 135 -16.92 31.85 2.89
CA ALA A 135 -16.06 32.65 2.02
C ALA A 135 -16.77 33.08 0.73
N GLU A 136 -17.65 32.24 0.17
CA GLU A 136 -18.48 32.61 -1.00
C GLU A 136 -19.63 33.57 -0.63
N GLY A 137 -20.21 33.45 0.58
CA GLY A 137 -21.29 34.33 1.06
C GLY A 137 -20.83 35.73 1.51
N GLY A 138 -19.54 35.91 1.81
CA GLY A 138 -18.96 37.20 2.24
C GLY A 138 -18.61 38.17 1.11
N GLY A 139 -18.69 37.74 -0.16
CA GLY A 139 -18.26 38.52 -1.32
C GLY A 139 -19.29 39.49 -1.90
N MET A 140 -20.53 39.55 -1.36
CA MET A 140 -21.63 40.30 -1.99
C MET A 140 -22.15 41.53 -1.21
N ALA A 141 -21.51 41.93 -0.11
CA ALA A 141 -21.93 43.10 0.68
C ALA A 141 -20.75 44.06 0.94
N GLY A 142 -20.32 44.79 -0.10
CA GLY A 142 -19.25 45.78 0.06
C GLY A 142 -18.88 46.52 -1.22
N GLY A 143 -19.86 46.99 -1.98
CA GLY A 143 -19.62 47.67 -3.26
C GLY A 143 -20.60 48.80 -3.51
N THR A 144 -20.76 49.74 -2.57
CA THR A 144 -21.38 51.04 -2.89
C THR A 144 -20.47 52.20 -2.47
N SER A 145 -20.23 53.08 -3.46
CA SER A 145 -19.83 54.48 -3.34
C SER A 145 -18.37 54.81 -3.00
N ARG A 146 -17.59 55.19 -4.04
CA ARG A 146 -17.05 56.56 -4.21
C ARG A 146 -16.05 56.65 -5.37
N ARG A 147 -16.45 57.28 -6.48
CA ARG A 147 -15.74 58.41 -7.11
C ARG A 147 -16.54 58.98 -8.27
N SER A 148 -17.26 60.05 -7.97
CA SER A 148 -17.64 61.11 -8.91
C SER A 148 -16.74 62.31 -8.59
N SER A 149 -16.40 63.07 -9.63
CA SER A 149 -15.57 64.30 -9.66
C SER A 149 -14.05 64.05 -9.48
N ARG A 150 -13.13 64.61 -10.28
CA ARG A 150 -13.12 65.73 -11.23
C ARG A 150 -12.13 65.40 -12.34
#